data_AF-G7KJ78-F1
#
_entry.id   AF-G7KJ78-F1
#
_cell.length_a   1.000
_cell.length_b   1.000
_cell.length_c   1.000
_cell.angle_alpha   90.00
_cell.angle_beta   90.00
_cell.angle_gamma   90.00
#
_symmetry.space_group_name_H-M   'P 1'
#
loop_
_entity.id
_entity.type
_entity.pdbx_description
1 polymer ?
#
loop_
_entity_poly.entity_id
_entity_poly.type
_entity_poly.pdbx_seq_one_letter_code
_entity_poly.pdbx_strand_id
1 'polypeptide(L)'
;MASSINISRVTASFALFSLLLSTVADSSVANSPVANAPVAANAVVADSSLANCSRTCKAELCDTMGIKYGKYCGVGYWGCPGEKPCDDIDACCMGHDECVDRFGMTHVKCHKRLKNCLIREQKANKVGFSKECPANVAVPTMIKGMDLAILLSELGGNMPDIEKFI
;
A
#
# COMPACT_ATOMS: atom_id res chain seq x y z
N MET A 1 12.35 7.98 56.95
CA MET A 1 10.92 8.22 57.21
C MET A 1 10.19 8.05 55.88
N ALA A 2 9.53 6.91 55.71
CA ALA A 2 8.75 6.56 54.52
C ALA A 2 7.32 6.32 54.99
N SER A 3 6.35 6.98 54.35
CA SER A 3 4.93 6.84 54.65
C SER A 3 4.28 5.91 53.63
N SER A 4 3.68 4.83 54.12
CA SER A 4 2.90 3.86 53.37
C SER A 4 1.45 4.32 53.22
N ILE A 5 0.85 4.11 52.05
CA ILE A 5 -0.59 4.31 51.78
C ILE A 5 -1.23 2.93 51.56
N ASN A 6 -2.34 2.66 52.26
CA ASN A 6 -3.19 1.48 52.18
C ASN A 6 -4.40 1.79 51.27
N ILE A 7 -4.72 0.94 50.29
CA ILE A 7 -6.02 0.97 49.60
C ILE A 7 -6.58 -0.46 49.45
N SER A 8 -7.85 -0.55 49.83
CA SER A 8 -8.67 -1.73 50.10
C SER A 8 -8.99 -2.65 48.91
N ARG A 9 -9.19 -3.91 49.30
CA ARG A 9 -9.81 -5.04 48.58
C ARG A 9 -11.23 -4.72 48.11
N VAL A 10 -11.56 -5.10 46.87
CA VAL A 10 -12.94 -5.44 46.46
C VAL A 10 -12.91 -6.75 45.68
N THR A 11 -13.77 -7.65 46.12
CA THR A 11 -13.86 -9.07 45.77
C THR A 11 -14.76 -9.35 44.58
N ALA A 12 -14.53 -10.51 43.99
CA ALA A 12 -15.15 -11.11 42.81
C ALA A 12 -16.70 -11.19 42.82
N SER A 13 -17.28 -11.23 41.62
CA SER A 13 -18.52 -11.96 41.34
C SER A 13 -18.47 -12.54 39.93
N PHE A 14 -18.43 -13.87 39.89
CA PHE A 14 -18.61 -14.78 38.76
C PHE A 14 -20.05 -15.32 38.78
N ALA A 15 -20.50 -15.86 37.64
CA ALA A 15 -21.75 -16.61 37.36
C ALA A 15 -22.84 -15.77 36.64
N LEU A 16 -23.09 -15.97 35.34
CA LEU A 16 -23.87 -17.06 34.67
C LEU A 16 -25.40 -16.83 34.76
N PHE A 17 -26.06 -16.48 33.64
CA PHE A 17 -27.31 -17.15 33.19
C PHE A 17 -27.77 -16.71 31.78
N SER A 18 -27.69 -17.66 30.83
CA SER A 18 -28.68 -18.10 29.83
C SER A 18 -29.43 -17.15 28.87
N LEU A 19 -29.11 -17.32 27.58
CA LEU A 19 -30.01 -17.71 26.46
C LEU A 19 -31.48 -17.27 26.47
N LEU A 20 -31.91 -16.53 25.44
CA LEU A 20 -33.16 -16.80 24.72
C LEU A 20 -33.02 -16.48 23.22
N LEU A 21 -33.17 -17.53 22.41
CA LEU A 21 -33.48 -17.54 20.98
C LEU A 21 -34.92 -17.05 20.76
N SER A 22 -35.18 -16.32 19.68
CA SER A 22 -36.54 -16.22 19.12
C SER A 22 -36.47 -16.28 17.59
N THR A 23 -36.86 -17.44 17.08
CA THR A 23 -37.17 -17.73 15.68
C THR A 23 -38.61 -17.29 15.39
N VAL A 24 -38.82 -16.56 14.29
CA VAL A 24 -40.11 -16.53 13.58
C VAL A 24 -39.87 -16.69 12.07
N ALA A 25 -40.35 -17.81 11.53
CA ALA A 25 -40.86 -17.92 10.15
C ALA A 25 -42.34 -17.47 10.20
N ASP A 26 -43.05 -17.02 9.16
CA ASP A 26 -43.05 -17.38 7.75
C ASP A 26 -43.72 -16.28 6.89
N SER A 27 -43.18 -16.10 5.69
CA SER A 27 -43.83 -16.08 4.36
C SER A 27 -45.12 -15.29 4.05
N SER A 28 -45.03 -14.38 3.06
CA SER A 28 -46.08 -14.22 2.04
C SER A 28 -45.47 -13.90 0.65
N VAL A 29 -45.83 -14.77 -0.30
CA VAL A 29 -45.48 -14.77 -1.72
C VAL A 29 -46.52 -13.94 -2.48
N ALA A 30 -46.07 -13.06 -3.39
CA ALA A 30 -46.88 -12.60 -4.52
C ALA A 30 -46.02 -12.55 -5.79
N ASN A 31 -46.50 -13.26 -6.80
CA ASN A 31 -45.86 -13.58 -8.08
C ASN A 31 -45.69 -12.37 -9.00
N SER A 32 -44.61 -12.37 -9.80
CA SER A 32 -44.59 -11.76 -11.13
C SER A 32 -43.74 -12.58 -12.11
N PRO A 33 -44.08 -12.56 -13.41
CA PRO A 33 -43.83 -13.68 -14.32
C PRO A 33 -42.41 -13.70 -14.90
N VAL A 34 -41.97 -14.93 -15.13
CA VAL A 34 -40.74 -15.36 -15.81
C VAL A 34 -40.78 -15.02 -17.29
N ALA A 35 -39.70 -14.40 -17.79
CA ALA A 35 -39.18 -14.67 -19.13
C ALA A 35 -37.68 -14.96 -19.02
N ASN A 36 -37.31 -16.16 -19.44
CA ASN A 36 -35.99 -16.78 -19.28
C ASN A 36 -34.95 -16.22 -20.25
N ALA A 37 -33.75 -15.92 -19.74
CA ALA A 37 -32.51 -16.02 -20.51
C ALA A 37 -31.33 -16.34 -19.56
N PRO A 38 -30.54 -17.40 -19.80
CA PRO A 38 -29.34 -17.67 -19.03
C PRO A 38 -28.20 -16.85 -19.63
N VAL A 39 -27.80 -15.77 -18.98
CA VAL A 39 -26.47 -15.19 -19.21
C VAL A 39 -25.68 -15.47 -17.94
N ALA A 40 -24.66 -16.31 -18.10
CA ALA A 40 -23.72 -16.67 -17.06
C ALA A 40 -23.27 -15.40 -16.33
N ALA A 41 -23.71 -15.22 -15.09
CA ALA A 41 -23.09 -14.29 -14.18
C ALA A 41 -21.70 -14.84 -13.90
N ASN A 42 -20.72 -14.41 -14.71
CA ASN A 42 -19.33 -14.56 -14.36
C ASN A 42 -19.13 -13.63 -13.17
N ALA A 43 -19.40 -14.16 -11.97
CA ALA A 43 -18.93 -13.56 -10.74
C ALA A 43 -17.40 -13.57 -10.86
N VAL A 44 -16.85 -12.48 -11.38
CA VAL A 44 -15.46 -12.12 -11.12
C VAL A 44 -15.37 -12.12 -9.61
N VAL A 45 -14.78 -13.19 -9.09
CA VAL A 45 -14.20 -13.17 -7.76
C VAL A 45 -13.39 -11.89 -7.72
N ALA A 46 -13.86 -10.91 -6.95
CA ALA A 46 -13.05 -9.78 -6.57
C ALA A 46 -11.96 -10.41 -5.70
N ASP A 47 -10.90 -10.84 -6.38
CA ASP A 47 -9.67 -11.24 -5.75
C ASP A 47 -9.26 -10.04 -4.88
N SER A 48 -9.28 -10.23 -3.57
CA SER A 48 -8.90 -9.20 -2.62
C SER A 48 -7.44 -8.77 -2.79
N SER A 49 -6.64 -9.51 -3.57
CA SER A 49 -5.32 -9.10 -4.07
C SER A 49 -5.38 -8.04 -5.19
N LEU A 50 -6.43 -8.03 -6.02
CA LEU A 50 -6.66 -7.00 -7.05
C LEU A 50 -7.22 -5.69 -6.47
N ALA A 51 -7.64 -5.70 -5.20
CA ALA A 51 -8.14 -4.53 -4.48
C ALA A 51 -7.03 -3.61 -3.93
N ASN A 52 -5.75 -3.94 -4.11
CA ASN A 52 -4.63 -3.27 -3.45
C ASN A 52 -3.69 -2.48 -4.39
N CYS A 53 -4.18 -2.10 -5.57
CA CYS A 53 -3.49 -1.19 -6.48
C CYS A 53 -4.21 0.17 -6.54
N SER A 54 -3.49 1.23 -6.88
CA SER A 54 -4.04 2.58 -6.91
C SER A 54 -4.66 2.94 -8.26
N ARG A 55 -5.87 3.51 -8.21
CA ARG A 55 -6.53 4.15 -9.37
C ARG A 55 -6.64 5.67 -9.24
N THR A 56 -6.15 6.22 -8.13
CA THR A 56 -6.33 7.63 -7.76
C THR A 56 -5.00 8.25 -7.40
N CYS A 57 -4.79 9.50 -7.79
CA CYS A 57 -3.59 10.25 -7.42
C CYS A 57 -3.61 10.58 -5.93
N LYS A 58 -2.72 9.95 -5.14
CA LYS A 58 -2.58 10.17 -3.70
C LYS A 58 -1.45 11.17 -3.42
N ALA A 59 -1.64 11.97 -2.37
CA ALA A 59 -0.68 12.94 -1.87
C ALA A 59 -0.59 12.77 -0.35
N GLU A 60 0.02 11.67 0.09
CA GLU A 60 0.09 11.28 1.51
C GLU A 60 1.56 11.18 1.95
N LEU A 61 1.87 11.64 3.16
CA LEU A 61 3.18 11.47 3.82
C LEU A 61 4.39 11.98 2.99
N CYS A 62 4.23 13.13 2.32
CA CYS A 62 5.13 13.68 1.29
C CYS A 62 6.60 13.87 1.71
N ASP A 63 6.86 14.03 3.00
CA ASP A 63 8.16 14.33 3.60
C ASP A 63 8.78 13.14 4.35
N THR A 64 8.17 11.95 4.23
CA THR A 64 8.63 10.72 4.90
C THR A 64 8.90 9.59 3.91
N MET A 65 9.59 8.55 4.35
CA MET A 65 9.79 7.33 3.54
C MET A 65 8.49 6.56 3.26
N GLY A 66 7.39 6.86 3.97
CA GLY A 66 6.07 6.28 3.74
C GLY A 66 5.26 6.99 2.67
N ILE A 67 5.89 7.85 1.86
CA ILE A 67 5.24 8.64 0.81
C ILE A 67 4.36 7.78 -0.10
N LYS A 68 3.14 8.26 -0.35
CA LYS A 68 2.30 7.82 -1.47
C LYS A 68 2.00 9.02 -2.34
N TYR A 69 2.73 9.10 -3.45
CA TYR A 69 2.63 10.19 -4.42
C TYR A 69 2.11 9.64 -5.75
N GLY A 70 1.06 10.27 -6.29
CA GLY A 70 0.42 9.81 -7.51
C GLY A 70 -0.17 8.41 -7.33
N LYS A 71 -0.02 7.55 -8.35
CA LYS A 71 -0.49 6.17 -8.31
C LYS A 71 0.62 5.16 -8.05
N TYR A 72 1.88 5.53 -8.27
CA TYR A 72 3.01 4.60 -8.36
C TYR A 72 4.15 4.90 -7.39
N CYS A 73 4.28 6.12 -6.87
CA CYS A 73 5.41 6.42 -5.99
C CYS A 73 5.11 6.03 -4.54
N GLY A 74 5.70 4.92 -4.08
CA GLY A 74 5.72 4.54 -2.66
C GLY A 74 6.22 3.12 -2.44
N VAL A 75 6.78 2.84 -1.26
CA VAL A 75 7.24 1.48 -0.93
C VAL A 75 6.04 0.55 -0.78
N GLY A 76 5.96 -0.50 -1.60
CA GLY A 76 4.84 -1.44 -1.57
C GLY A 76 3.51 -0.82 -2.00
N TYR A 77 3.56 0.25 -2.80
CA TYR A 77 2.40 0.95 -3.33
C TYR A 77 2.57 1.09 -4.84
N TRP A 78 1.59 0.65 -5.62
CA TRP A 78 1.67 0.62 -7.09
C TRP A 78 0.32 0.95 -7.72
N GLY A 79 0.33 1.35 -8.99
CA GLY A 79 -0.88 1.66 -9.75
C GLY A 79 -1.52 0.42 -10.38
N CYS A 80 -2.83 0.48 -10.62
CA CYS A 80 -3.53 -0.62 -11.27
C CYS A 80 -3.18 -0.74 -12.76
N PRO A 81 -3.27 -1.95 -13.35
CA PRO A 81 -3.06 -2.13 -14.78
C PRO A 81 -3.92 -1.18 -15.63
N GLY A 82 -3.29 -0.49 -16.57
CA GLY A 82 -3.93 0.47 -17.48
C GLY A 82 -4.09 1.88 -16.93
N GLU A 83 -3.75 2.13 -15.67
CA GLU A 83 -3.79 3.48 -15.09
C GLU A 83 -2.63 4.34 -15.61
N LYS A 84 -2.94 5.52 -16.12
CA LYS A 84 -1.90 6.50 -16.47
C LYS A 84 -1.32 7.15 -15.20
N PRO A 85 -0.02 7.50 -15.20
CA PRO A 85 0.59 8.25 -14.11
C PRO A 85 -0.03 9.65 -14.00
N CYS A 86 0.01 10.21 -12.80
CA CYS A 86 -0.58 11.51 -12.48
C CYS A 86 0.22 12.69 -13.03
N ASP A 87 1.54 12.53 -13.15
CA ASP A 87 2.47 13.46 -13.79
C ASP A 87 3.78 12.73 -14.16
N ASP A 88 4.79 13.48 -14.59
CA ASP A 88 6.09 12.93 -14.99
C ASP A 88 6.91 12.37 -13.82
N ILE A 89 6.66 12.83 -12.58
CA ILE A 89 7.30 12.27 -11.38
C ILE A 89 6.71 10.88 -11.10
N ASP A 90 5.39 10.77 -11.15
CA ASP A 90 4.67 9.50 -11.01
C ASP A 90 5.00 8.52 -12.16
N ALA A 91 5.26 9.03 -13.36
CA ALA A 91 5.73 8.22 -14.50
C ALA A 91 7.12 7.61 -14.25
N CYS A 92 8.01 8.31 -13.54
CA CYS A 92 9.28 7.72 -13.11
C CYS A 92 9.06 6.50 -12.20
N CYS A 93 8.11 6.59 -11.28
CA CYS A 93 7.79 5.51 -10.34
C CYS A 93 7.09 4.34 -11.03
N MET A 94 6.17 4.59 -11.96
CA MET A 94 5.57 3.52 -12.78
C MET A 94 6.65 2.70 -13.50
N GLY A 95 7.63 3.36 -14.12
CA GLY A 95 8.74 2.66 -14.77
C GLY A 95 9.72 1.98 -13.81
N HIS A 96 9.71 2.34 -12.53
CA HIS A 96 10.47 1.66 -11.47
C HIS A 96 9.74 0.40 -11.02
N ASP A 97 8.44 0.51 -10.72
CA ASP A 97 7.58 -0.62 -10.35
C ASP A 97 7.65 -1.73 -11.41
N GLU A 98 7.50 -1.38 -12.69
CA GLU A 98 7.65 -2.32 -13.81
C GLU A 98 9.05 -2.96 -13.87
N CYS A 99 10.09 -2.22 -13.48
CA CYS A 99 11.46 -2.70 -13.49
C CYS A 99 11.70 -3.71 -12.36
N VAL A 100 11.24 -3.40 -11.14
CA VAL A 100 11.43 -4.27 -9.98
C VAL A 100 10.49 -5.48 -9.99
N ASP A 101 9.32 -5.38 -10.62
CA ASP A 101 8.46 -6.53 -10.92
C ASP A 101 9.19 -7.54 -11.81
N ARG A 102 9.92 -7.05 -12.81
CA ARG A 102 10.67 -7.92 -13.74
C ARG A 102 11.99 -8.45 -13.19
N PHE A 103 12.75 -7.63 -12.47
CA PHE A 103 14.14 -7.95 -12.10
C PHE A 103 14.36 -8.15 -10.60
N GLY A 104 13.33 -7.92 -9.78
CA GLY A 104 13.38 -8.04 -8.32
C GLY A 104 13.61 -6.70 -7.61
N MET A 105 13.09 -6.61 -6.38
CA MET A 105 13.12 -5.42 -5.52
C MET A 105 14.53 -4.95 -5.15
N THR A 106 15.54 -5.82 -5.20
CA THR A 106 16.94 -5.50 -4.89
C THR A 106 17.77 -5.16 -6.14
N HIS A 107 17.15 -5.03 -7.31
CA HIS A 107 17.88 -4.78 -8.54
C HIS A 107 18.40 -3.33 -8.62
N VAL A 108 19.69 -3.15 -8.32
CA VAL A 108 20.37 -1.84 -8.22
C VAL A 108 20.16 -0.93 -9.42
N LYS A 109 20.11 -1.50 -10.65
CA LYS A 109 19.90 -0.68 -11.87
C LYS A 109 18.50 -0.07 -11.92
N CYS A 110 17.48 -0.72 -11.36
CA CYS A 110 16.13 -0.15 -11.27
C CYS A 110 16.14 1.09 -10.37
N HIS A 111 16.75 0.99 -9.18
CA HIS A 111 16.86 2.11 -8.23
C HIS A 111 17.68 3.27 -8.79
N LYS A 112 18.82 2.99 -9.44
CA LYS A 112 19.64 4.02 -10.11
C LYS A 112 18.86 4.72 -11.24
N ARG A 113 18.06 3.99 -12.02
CA ARG A 113 17.20 4.57 -13.06
C ARG A 113 16.13 5.48 -12.48
N LEU A 114 15.45 5.06 -11.41
CA LEU A 114 14.45 5.89 -10.72
C LEU A 114 15.08 7.17 -10.18
N LYS A 115 16.18 7.06 -9.42
CA LYS A 115 16.92 8.21 -8.90
C LYS A 115 17.27 9.21 -10.00
N ASN A 116 17.82 8.74 -11.12
CA ASN A 116 18.20 9.61 -12.24
C ASN A 116 16.98 10.25 -12.92
N CYS A 117 15.84 9.56 -12.96
CA CYS A 117 14.58 10.12 -13.47
C CYS A 117 14.09 11.27 -12.58
N LEU A 118 14.02 11.04 -11.28
CA LEU A 118 13.63 12.03 -10.28
C LEU A 118 14.54 13.27 -10.28
N ILE A 119 15.86 13.10 -10.42
CA ILE A 119 16.80 14.23 -10.54
C ILE A 119 16.50 15.09 -11.78
N ARG A 120 16.08 14.49 -12.90
CA ARG A 120 15.70 15.27 -14.09
C ARG A 120 14.41 16.05 -13.85
N GLU A 121 13.41 15.42 -13.24
CA GLU A 121 12.15 16.10 -12.91
C GLU A 121 12.37 17.22 -11.88
N GLN A 122 13.26 17.02 -10.90
CA GLN A 122 13.67 18.07 -9.96
C GLN A 122 14.28 19.28 -10.68
N LYS A 123 15.19 19.05 -11.63
CA LYS A 123 15.83 20.12 -12.41
C LYS A 123 14.86 20.84 -13.34
N ALA A 124 13.82 20.16 -13.79
CA ALA A 124 12.77 20.76 -14.62
C ALA A 124 11.87 21.72 -13.84
N ASN A 125 11.99 21.78 -12.50
CA ASN A 125 11.22 22.68 -11.62
C ASN A 125 9.71 22.64 -11.86
N LYS A 126 9.17 21.45 -12.17
CA LYS A 126 7.74 21.25 -12.33
C LYS A 126 7.04 21.34 -10.98
N VAL A 127 5.81 21.83 -10.97
CA VAL A 127 4.99 21.97 -9.74
C VAL A 127 4.50 20.61 -9.20
N GLY A 128 4.39 19.60 -10.06
CA GLY A 128 3.74 18.32 -9.76
C GLY A 128 2.21 18.43 -9.85
N PHE A 129 1.50 17.30 -9.70
CA PHE A 129 0.04 17.26 -9.81
C PHE A 129 -0.72 17.81 -8.58
N SER A 130 -0.08 17.85 -7.40
CA SER A 130 -0.71 18.19 -6.10
C SER A 130 -0.01 19.38 -5.43
N LYS A 131 -0.81 20.21 -4.74
CA LYS A 131 -0.30 21.32 -3.91
C LYS A 131 0.05 20.84 -2.50
N GLU A 132 -0.59 19.77 -2.04
CA GLU A 132 -0.40 19.13 -0.74
C GLU A 132 0.95 18.42 -0.67
N CYS A 133 1.35 17.74 -1.75
CA CYS A 133 2.70 17.20 -1.95
C CYS A 133 3.39 17.96 -3.09
N PRO A 134 3.99 19.14 -2.83
CA PRO A 134 4.69 19.85 -3.89
C PRO A 134 5.97 19.08 -4.30
N ALA A 135 6.32 19.15 -5.59
CA ALA A 135 7.45 18.39 -6.15
C ALA A 135 8.79 18.66 -5.44
N ASN A 136 9.00 19.89 -4.94
CA ASN A 136 10.20 20.27 -4.19
C ASN A 136 10.33 19.60 -2.82
N VAL A 137 9.26 18.97 -2.31
CA VAL A 137 9.28 18.14 -1.09
C VAL A 137 9.29 16.66 -1.47
N ALA A 138 8.38 16.25 -2.35
CA ALA A 138 8.20 14.85 -2.72
C ALA A 138 9.44 14.25 -3.42
N VAL A 139 10.02 14.98 -4.38
CA VAL A 139 11.15 14.48 -5.20
C VAL A 139 12.41 14.25 -4.35
N PRO A 140 12.86 15.20 -3.50
CA PRO A 140 13.99 14.93 -2.60
C PRO A 140 13.76 13.75 -1.64
N THR A 141 12.54 13.59 -1.12
CA THR A 141 12.17 12.45 -0.27
C THR A 141 12.35 11.13 -1.00
N MET A 142 11.83 11.03 -2.23
CA MET A 142 11.98 9.84 -3.07
C MET A 142 13.44 9.55 -3.43
N ILE A 143 14.24 10.58 -3.73
CA ILE A 143 15.68 10.42 -4.00
C ILE A 143 16.42 9.84 -2.79
N LYS A 144 16.13 10.32 -1.58
CA LYS A 144 16.70 9.75 -0.34
C LYS A 144 16.30 8.29 -0.15
N GLY A 145 15.05 7.94 -0.43
CA GLY A 145 14.58 6.56 -0.42
C GLY A 145 15.36 5.68 -1.40
N MET A 146 15.63 6.18 -2.61
CA MET A 146 16.44 5.47 -3.60
C MET A 146 17.89 5.29 -3.19
N ASP A 147 18.50 6.28 -2.53
CA ASP A 147 19.86 6.15 -2.00
C ASP A 147 19.97 5.05 -0.94
N LEU A 148 18.99 4.97 -0.04
CA LEU A 148 18.91 3.88 0.94
C LEU A 148 18.68 2.53 0.26
N ALA A 149 17.77 2.45 -0.72
CA ALA A 149 17.49 1.22 -1.44
C ALA A 149 18.71 0.70 -2.22
N ILE A 150 19.49 1.58 -2.84
CA ILE A 150 20.75 1.22 -3.51
C ILE A 150 21.76 0.67 -2.49
N LEU A 151 21.96 1.37 -1.37
CA LEU A 151 22.89 0.94 -0.32
C LEU A 151 22.53 -0.46 0.21
N LEU A 152 21.25 -0.70 0.51
CA LEU A 152 20.77 -1.99 1.01
C LEU A 152 20.89 -3.10 -0.04
N SER A 153 20.61 -2.78 -1.31
CA SER A 153 20.75 -3.73 -2.42
C SER A 153 22.20 -4.14 -2.64
N GLU A 154 23.14 -3.19 -2.53
CA GLU A 154 24.58 -3.46 -2.64
C GLU A 154 25.11 -4.25 -1.43
N LEU A 155 24.58 -4.03 -0.22
CA LEU A 155 24.96 -4.84 0.95
C LEU A 155 24.46 -6.29 0.83
N GLY A 156 23.22 -6.49 0.38
CA GLY A 156 22.64 -7.83 0.21
C GLY A 156 23.31 -8.64 -0.91
N GLY A 157 23.75 -8.00 -1.99
CA GLY A 157 24.47 -8.66 -3.09
C GLY A 157 25.92 -9.08 -2.76
N ASN A 158 26.49 -8.55 -1.67
CA ASN A 158 27.84 -8.86 -1.21
C ASN A 158 27.87 -9.83 -0.01
N MET A 159 26.71 -10.30 0.46
CA MET A 159 26.67 -11.33 1.49
C MET A 159 26.94 -12.69 0.82
N PRO A 160 28.03 -13.40 1.14
CA PRO A 160 28.23 -14.77 0.66
C PRO A 160 27.08 -15.63 1.16
N ASP A 161 26.58 -16.55 0.33
CA ASP A 161 25.53 -17.51 0.65
C ASP A 161 25.76 -18.13 2.05
N ILE A 162 25.10 -17.61 3.08
CA ILE A 162 25.14 -18.16 4.44
C ILE A 162 24.46 -19.55 4.46
N GLU A 163 23.75 -19.91 3.40
CA GLU A 163 23.18 -21.23 3.18
C GLU A 163 24.22 -22.35 2.98
N LYS A 164 25.52 -22.02 2.83
CA LYS A 164 26.62 -23.02 2.79
C LYS A 164 27.34 -23.22 4.13
N PHE A 165 26.96 -22.50 5.17
CA PHE A 165 27.62 -22.53 6.49
C PHE A 165 26.70 -22.95 7.64
N ILE A 166 25.49 -23.45 7.34
CA ILE A 166 24.57 -24.08 8.30
C ILE A 166 24.42 -25.56 7.94
#